data_AF-X0WEV9-F1
#
_entry.id   AF-X0WEV9-F1
#
_cell.length_a   1.000
_cell.length_b   1.000
_cell.length_c   1.000
_cell.angle_alpha   90.00
_cell.angle_beta   90.00
_cell.angle_gamma   90.00
#
_symmetry.space_group_name_H-M   'P 1'
#
loop_
_entity.id
_entity.type
_entity.pdbx_description
1 polymer ?
#
loop_
_entity_poly.entity_id
_entity_poly.type
_entity_poly.pdbx_seq_one_letter_code
_entity_poly.pdbx_strand_id
1 'polypeptide(L)'
;LDAAKWGSDAWGNGSTAPCCPQSLLEAADELKYYYLPERRRRLFNGLASGANEIPNAQPVITLINFGAIDTNPASGNPDEQYIQLQNPNHFAVDISGWALSRGQNPNDHLFTFHGGTVIPVNGTIFVAANRVAFRSRNSSIRDGQVLFVVGDFSGRLAARDETLLLTDRQQVPIDVVRTTQAGSR
;
A
#
# COMPACT_ATOMS: atom_id res chain seq x y z
N LEU A 1 18.00 33.18 -6.03
CA LEU A 1 18.45 32.79 -4.68
C LEU A 1 19.02 31.38 -4.66
N ASP A 2 18.31 30.37 -5.18
CA ASP A 2 18.77 28.97 -5.12
C ASP A 2 20.02 28.68 -5.99
N ALA A 3 20.06 29.16 -7.23
CA ALA A 3 21.21 28.99 -8.13
C ALA A 3 22.54 29.48 -7.53
N ALA A 4 22.56 30.69 -6.94
CA ALA A 4 23.75 31.25 -6.31
C ALA A 4 24.22 30.51 -5.04
N LYS A 5 23.40 29.60 -4.49
CA LYS A 5 23.74 28.79 -3.31
C LYS A 5 24.17 27.36 -3.68
N TRP A 6 23.72 26.83 -4.81
CA TRP A 6 23.92 25.42 -5.20
C TRP A 6 24.50 25.19 -6.60
N GLY A 7 24.72 26.24 -7.41
CA GLY A 7 25.27 26.13 -8.77
C GLY A 7 24.32 25.50 -9.79
N SER A 8 23.00 25.69 -9.63
CA SER A 8 21.99 25.05 -10.47
C SER A 8 21.96 25.55 -11.92
N ASP A 9 22.69 26.61 -12.23
CA ASP A 9 23.02 27.07 -13.58
C ASP A 9 23.89 26.06 -14.35
N ALA A 10 24.63 25.18 -13.67
CA ALA A 10 25.24 23.99 -14.28
C ALA A 10 24.21 22.89 -14.59
N TRP A 11 23.08 22.85 -13.88
CA TRP A 11 22.08 21.79 -14.01
C TRP A 11 21.06 22.02 -15.12
N GLY A 12 21.08 23.18 -15.79
CA GLY A 12 20.33 23.36 -17.05
C GLY A 12 20.94 22.59 -18.23
N ASN A 13 22.18 22.13 -18.11
CA ASN A 13 23.00 21.66 -19.23
C ASN A 13 23.43 20.18 -19.17
N GLY A 14 22.83 19.36 -18.31
CA GLY A 14 23.12 17.92 -18.24
C GLY A 14 24.57 17.63 -17.83
N SER A 15 25.22 16.66 -18.49
CA SER A 15 26.68 16.48 -18.37
C SER A 15 27.42 17.76 -18.80
N THR A 16 28.35 18.23 -17.98
CA THR A 16 29.28 19.33 -18.32
C THR A 16 30.65 18.82 -18.79
N ALA A 17 30.78 17.53 -19.09
CA ALA A 17 32.02 16.93 -19.55
C ALA A 17 32.45 17.53 -20.91
N PRO A 18 33.70 18.01 -21.07
CA PRO A 18 34.15 18.65 -22.31
C PRO A 18 34.09 17.76 -23.57
N CYS A 19 34.05 16.44 -23.40
CA CYS A 19 33.92 15.47 -24.49
C CYS A 19 32.45 15.11 -24.83
N CYS A 20 31.48 15.48 -23.99
CA CYS A 20 30.06 15.17 -24.14
C CYS A 20 29.18 16.11 -23.28
N PRO A 21 28.99 17.38 -23.71
CA PRO A 21 28.04 18.30 -23.09
C PRO A 21 26.58 17.85 -23.33
N GLN A 22 25.67 18.08 -22.36
CA GLN A 22 24.31 17.51 -22.23
C GLN A 22 23.29 17.79 -23.37
N SER A 23 22.15 18.46 -23.16
CA SER A 23 21.61 19.33 -22.07
C SER A 23 20.83 18.61 -20.94
N LEU A 24 20.15 19.34 -20.01
CA LEU A 24 19.32 18.72 -18.95
C LEU A 24 18.20 17.84 -19.51
N LEU A 25 17.55 18.28 -20.60
CA LEU A 25 16.46 17.52 -21.20
C LEU A 25 16.98 16.19 -21.75
N GLU A 26 18.11 16.23 -22.45
CA GLU A 26 18.78 15.04 -23.00
C GLU A 26 19.29 14.10 -21.89
N ALA A 27 19.83 14.64 -20.78
CA ALA A 27 20.20 13.83 -19.61
C ALA A 27 18.98 13.18 -18.94
N ALA A 28 17.86 13.89 -18.85
CA ALA A 28 16.62 13.37 -18.27
C ALA A 28 15.99 12.28 -19.15
N ASP A 29 16.00 12.46 -20.48
CA ASP A 29 15.55 11.46 -21.43
C ASP A 29 16.49 10.23 -21.46
N GLU A 30 17.81 10.42 -21.37
CA GLU A 30 18.76 9.30 -21.24
C GLU A 30 18.48 8.48 -19.98
N LEU A 31 18.34 9.17 -18.83
CA LEU A 31 18.02 8.54 -17.56
C LEU A 31 16.70 7.75 -17.63
N LYS A 32 15.67 8.33 -18.24
CA LYS A 32 14.32 7.78 -18.32
C LYS A 32 14.18 6.62 -19.30
N TYR A 33 14.80 6.70 -20.48
CA TYR A 33 14.58 5.74 -21.57
C TYR A 33 15.69 4.70 -21.73
N TYR A 34 16.89 4.93 -21.17
CA TYR A 34 18.01 3.98 -21.26
C TYR A 34 18.43 3.47 -19.88
N TYR A 35 18.80 4.35 -18.95
CA TYR A 35 19.39 3.93 -17.68
C TYR A 35 18.38 3.24 -16.75
N LEU A 36 17.20 3.85 -16.50
CA LEU A 36 16.20 3.26 -15.62
C LEU A 36 15.61 1.94 -16.16
N PRO A 37 15.32 1.78 -17.47
CA PRO A 37 14.90 0.49 -18.03
C PRO A 37 15.97 -0.60 -17.90
N GLU A 38 17.24 -0.30 -18.19
CA GLU A 38 18.33 -1.28 -18.02
C GLU A 38 18.59 -1.62 -16.55
N ARG A 39 18.50 -0.64 -15.65
CA ARG A 39 18.61 -0.88 -14.21
C ARG A 39 17.46 -1.73 -13.70
N ARG A 40 16.23 -1.50 -14.16
CA ARG A 40 15.07 -2.37 -13.89
C ARG A 40 15.30 -3.79 -14.42
N ARG A 41 15.79 -3.94 -15.66
CA ARG A 41 16.10 -5.23 -16.27
C ARG A 41 17.14 -6.02 -15.47
N ARG A 42 18.19 -5.35 -14.98
CA ARG A 42 19.22 -5.96 -14.11
C ARG A 42 18.67 -6.40 -12.76
N LEU A 43 17.87 -5.57 -12.10
CA LEU A 43 17.24 -5.90 -10.81
C LEU A 43 16.12 -6.97 -10.94
N PHE A 44 15.50 -7.08 -12.11
CA PHE A 44 14.49 -8.10 -12.40
C PHE A 44 15.10 -9.48 -12.71
N ASN A 45 16.25 -9.51 -13.40
CA ASN A 45 16.97 -10.74 -13.71
C ASN A 45 17.95 -11.18 -12.59
N GLY A 46 17.97 -10.47 -11.47
CA GLY A 46 18.90 -10.67 -10.36
C GLY A 46 20.26 -9.99 -10.57
N LEU A 47 20.77 -9.30 -9.53
CA LEU A 47 22.18 -8.87 -9.52
C LEU A 47 23.16 -10.01 -9.21
N ALA A 48 22.65 -11.13 -8.67
CA ALA A 48 23.38 -12.36 -8.39
C ALA A 48 22.47 -13.58 -8.62
N SER A 49 23.04 -14.78 -8.66
CA SER A 49 22.26 -16.02 -8.79
C SER A 49 21.28 -16.18 -7.63
N GLY A 50 19.99 -16.36 -7.94
CA GLY A 50 18.92 -16.46 -6.94
C GLY A 50 18.47 -15.11 -6.35
N ALA A 51 19.05 -13.99 -6.76
CA ALA A 51 18.55 -12.67 -6.40
C ALA A 51 17.27 -12.38 -7.21
N ASN A 52 16.23 -11.91 -6.51
CA ASN A 52 14.90 -11.64 -7.04
C ASN A 52 14.42 -10.27 -6.52
N GLU A 53 15.24 -9.23 -6.71
CA GLU A 53 15.03 -7.89 -6.12
C GLU A 53 13.75 -7.21 -6.60
N ILE A 54 13.28 -7.52 -7.81
CA ILE A 54 12.00 -7.08 -8.34
C ILE A 54 11.14 -8.32 -8.68
N PRO A 55 9.94 -8.47 -8.09
CA PRO A 55 9.07 -9.60 -8.39
C PRO A 55 8.48 -9.51 -9.81
N ASN A 56 7.93 -10.64 -10.28
CA ASN A 56 7.09 -10.69 -11.48
C ASN A 56 5.92 -9.69 -11.40
N ALA A 57 5.43 -9.26 -12.57
CA ALA A 57 4.22 -8.47 -12.64
C ALA A 57 3.05 -9.23 -11.96
N GLN A 58 2.30 -8.52 -11.13
CA GLN A 58 1.14 -9.11 -10.45
C GLN A 58 0.12 -9.62 -11.49
N PRO A 59 -0.38 -10.86 -11.34
CA PRO A 59 -1.44 -11.40 -12.20
C PRO A 59 -2.70 -10.53 -12.21
N VAL A 60 -3.40 -10.50 -13.34
CA VAL A 60 -4.68 -9.79 -13.49
C VAL A 60 -5.74 -10.33 -12.53
N ILE A 61 -5.74 -11.64 -12.29
CA ILE A 61 -6.60 -12.26 -11.28
C ILE A 61 -5.86 -12.17 -9.93
N THR A 62 -6.29 -11.23 -9.09
CA THR A 62 -5.80 -11.04 -7.72
C THR A 62 -6.98 -11.14 -6.76
N LEU A 63 -6.86 -12.01 -5.75
CA LEU A 63 -7.84 -12.13 -4.66
C LEU A 63 -7.29 -11.47 -3.39
N ILE A 64 -8.05 -10.60 -2.73
CA ILE A 64 -7.77 -10.16 -1.35
C ILE A 64 -9.09 -10.23 -0.60
N ASN A 65 -9.11 -10.94 0.52
CA ASN A 65 -10.33 -11.21 1.26
C ASN A 65 -10.40 -10.35 2.53
N PHE A 66 -11.60 -9.92 2.91
CA PHE A 66 -11.84 -9.43 4.27
C PHE A 66 -11.68 -10.56 5.29
N GLY A 67 -10.93 -10.28 6.36
CA GLY A 67 -10.71 -11.16 7.50
C GLY A 67 -11.52 -10.72 8.72
N ALA A 68 -10.89 -10.77 9.90
CA ALA A 68 -11.50 -10.23 11.11
C ALA A 68 -11.75 -8.71 11.00
N ILE A 69 -12.95 -8.27 11.36
CA ILE A 69 -13.31 -6.86 11.49
C ILE A 69 -13.81 -6.64 12.91
N ASP A 70 -13.15 -5.75 13.65
CA ASP A 70 -13.56 -5.41 15.00
C ASP A 70 -14.23 -4.03 15.01
N THR A 71 -15.56 -4.05 15.09
CA THR A 71 -16.41 -2.86 15.20
C THR A 71 -16.71 -2.49 16.65
N ASN A 72 -16.38 -3.34 17.63
CA ASN A 72 -16.68 -3.10 19.04
C ASN A 72 -15.56 -3.67 19.94
N PRO A 73 -14.40 -2.98 20.03
CA PRO A 73 -13.26 -3.44 20.80
C PRO A 73 -13.61 -3.67 22.27
N ALA A 74 -13.03 -4.73 22.87
CA ALA A 74 -13.34 -5.16 24.24
C ALA A 74 -13.03 -4.11 25.34
N SER A 75 -12.24 -3.09 25.02
CA SER A 75 -11.96 -1.91 25.85
C SER A 75 -13.12 -0.90 25.88
N GLY A 76 -14.07 -0.99 24.95
CA GLY A 76 -15.06 0.05 24.67
C GLY A 76 -14.51 1.25 23.88
N ASN A 77 -13.23 1.23 23.50
CA ASN A 77 -12.58 2.35 22.81
C ASN A 77 -12.76 2.24 21.28
N PRO A 78 -13.51 3.15 20.62
CA PRO A 78 -13.74 3.08 19.18
C PRO A 78 -12.51 3.42 18.33
N ASP A 79 -11.44 4.01 18.91
CA ASP A 79 -10.16 4.20 18.22
C ASP A 79 -9.39 2.88 17.99
N GLU A 80 -9.77 1.82 18.70
CA GLU A 80 -9.16 0.49 18.54
C GLU A 80 -9.78 -0.34 17.41
N GLN A 81 -10.84 0.15 16.75
CA GLN A 81 -11.50 -0.54 15.63
C GLN A 81 -10.52 -0.82 14.47
N TYR A 82 -10.71 -1.96 13.79
CA TYR A 82 -9.88 -2.33 12.64
C TYR A 82 -10.59 -3.20 11.61
N ILE A 83 -10.04 -3.23 10.40
CA ILE A 83 -10.36 -4.16 9.32
C ILE A 83 -9.10 -4.97 9.01
N GLN A 84 -9.18 -6.30 9.01
CA GLN A 84 -8.13 -7.16 8.47
C GLN A 84 -8.40 -7.45 6.99
N LEU A 85 -7.36 -7.35 6.15
CA LEU A 85 -7.35 -7.91 4.81
C LEU A 85 -6.31 -9.04 4.74
N GLN A 86 -6.64 -10.10 4.01
CA GLN A 86 -5.84 -11.32 3.89
C GLN A 86 -5.50 -11.58 2.42
N ASN A 87 -4.25 -11.95 2.15
CA ASN A 87 -3.79 -12.35 0.82
C ASN A 87 -3.71 -13.89 0.73
N PRO A 88 -4.72 -14.58 0.17
CA PRO A 88 -4.71 -16.03 0.00
C PRO A 88 -3.86 -16.49 -1.22
N ASN A 89 -3.30 -15.57 -2.01
CA ASN A 89 -2.54 -15.95 -3.21
C ASN A 89 -1.16 -16.50 -2.84
N HIS A 90 -0.62 -17.32 -3.73
CA HIS A 90 0.76 -17.83 -3.68
C HIS A 90 1.82 -16.79 -4.10
N PHE A 91 1.44 -15.51 -4.20
CA PHE A 91 2.29 -14.38 -4.57
C PHE A 91 1.96 -13.16 -3.71
N ALA A 92 2.92 -12.23 -3.56
CA ALA A 92 2.69 -10.96 -2.88
C ALA A 92 1.86 -10.01 -3.77
N VAL A 93 0.97 -9.24 -3.16
CA VAL A 93 0.02 -8.35 -3.84
C VAL A 93 0.32 -6.90 -3.50
N ASP A 94 0.61 -6.09 -4.53
CA ASP A 94 0.69 -4.64 -4.44
C ASP A 94 -0.72 -4.05 -4.48
N ILE A 95 -1.16 -3.50 -3.34
CA ILE A 95 -2.45 -2.82 -3.18
C ILE A 95 -2.31 -1.29 -3.25
N SER A 96 -1.19 -0.77 -3.76
CA SER A 96 -0.98 0.67 -3.94
C SER A 96 -2.12 1.32 -4.74
N GLY A 97 -2.76 2.34 -4.16
CA GLY A 97 -3.89 3.05 -4.76
C GLY A 97 -5.22 2.29 -4.75
N TRP A 98 -5.30 1.12 -4.12
CA TRP A 98 -6.57 0.45 -3.83
C TRP A 98 -7.35 1.27 -2.79
N ALA A 99 -8.67 1.09 -2.76
CA ALA A 99 -9.56 1.84 -1.88
C ALA A 99 -10.52 0.94 -1.10
N LEU A 100 -10.66 1.24 0.19
CA LEU A 100 -11.78 0.82 1.02
C LEU A 100 -12.85 1.93 0.99
N SER A 101 -14.10 1.53 0.79
CA SER A 101 -15.28 2.41 0.87
C SER A 101 -16.42 1.73 1.64
N ARG A 102 -17.37 2.54 2.11
CA ARG A 102 -18.61 2.12 2.77
C ARG A 102 -19.71 1.97 1.71
N GLY A 103 -20.64 1.05 1.93
CA GLY A 103 -21.68 0.74 0.95
C GLY A 103 -21.11 0.18 -0.36
N GLN A 104 -21.91 0.25 -1.44
CA GLN A 104 -21.44 0.03 -2.81
C GLN A 104 -21.23 1.34 -3.58
N ASN A 105 -21.31 2.48 -2.88
CA ASN A 105 -21.06 3.80 -3.46
C ASN A 105 -19.57 4.14 -3.27
N PRO A 106 -18.76 4.21 -4.34
CA PRO A 106 -17.32 4.47 -4.19
C PRO A 106 -17.01 5.84 -3.57
N ASN A 107 -17.95 6.79 -3.60
CA ASN A 107 -17.80 8.12 -2.99
C ASN A 107 -17.78 8.10 -1.46
N ASP A 108 -18.30 7.06 -0.80
CA ASP A 108 -18.30 6.94 0.66
C ASP A 108 -16.95 6.38 1.15
N HIS A 109 -15.89 7.14 0.87
CA HIS A 109 -14.50 6.72 1.00
C HIS A 109 -14.03 6.53 2.46
N LEU A 110 -13.43 5.38 2.74
CA LEU A 110 -12.93 5.00 4.06
C LEU A 110 -11.41 5.14 4.18
N PHE A 111 -10.66 4.58 3.23
CA PHE A 111 -9.18 4.61 3.23
C PHE A 111 -8.60 4.31 1.84
N THR A 112 -7.54 5.01 1.43
CA THR A 112 -6.75 4.70 0.22
C THR A 112 -5.37 4.18 0.64
N PHE A 113 -4.94 3.05 0.12
CA PHE A 113 -3.61 2.50 0.40
C PHE A 113 -2.51 3.31 -0.31
N HIS A 114 -1.51 3.76 0.46
CA HIS A 114 -0.38 4.53 -0.08
C HIS A 114 0.48 3.70 -1.05
N GLY A 115 1.25 4.40 -1.89
CA GLY A 115 2.22 3.77 -2.78
C GLY A 115 3.27 2.96 -2.02
N GLY A 116 3.55 1.74 -2.50
CA GLY A 116 4.43 0.77 -1.85
C GLY A 116 3.74 -0.15 -0.84
N THR A 117 2.41 -0.15 -0.75
CA THR A 117 1.69 -1.06 0.17
C THR A 117 1.55 -2.45 -0.46
N VAL A 118 2.36 -3.40 0.00
CA VAL A 118 2.38 -4.79 -0.51
C VAL A 118 2.00 -5.77 0.60
N ILE A 119 0.95 -6.58 0.40
CA ILE A 119 0.63 -7.70 1.28
C ILE A 119 1.47 -8.92 0.83
N PRO A 120 2.33 -9.50 1.69
CA PRO A 120 3.11 -10.70 1.35
C PRO A 120 2.23 -11.90 0.98
N VAL A 121 2.83 -12.92 0.34
CA VAL A 121 2.22 -14.24 0.11
C VAL A 121 1.70 -14.83 1.43
N ASN A 122 0.45 -15.30 1.47
CA ASN A 122 -0.26 -15.75 2.69
C ASN A 122 -0.26 -14.70 3.84
N GLY A 123 0.02 -13.44 3.53
CA GLY A 123 0.16 -12.35 4.49
C GLY A 123 -1.16 -11.69 4.84
N THR A 124 -1.14 -10.87 5.89
CA THR A 124 -2.30 -10.05 6.30
C THR A 124 -1.87 -8.62 6.58
N ILE A 125 -2.77 -7.68 6.34
CA ILE A 125 -2.63 -6.26 6.69
C ILE A 125 -3.83 -5.82 7.51
N PHE A 126 -3.60 -4.95 8.48
CA PHE A 126 -4.64 -4.38 9.34
C PHE A 126 -4.80 -2.90 9.00
N VAL A 127 -6.02 -2.46 8.70
CA VAL A 127 -6.37 -1.05 8.54
C VAL A 127 -7.05 -0.60 9.84
N ALA A 128 -6.37 0.23 10.62
CA ALA A 128 -6.85 0.69 11.93
C ALA A 128 -7.59 2.03 11.85
N ALA A 129 -8.57 2.22 12.74
CA ALA A 129 -9.20 3.52 12.98
C ALA A 129 -8.19 4.52 13.57
N ASN A 130 -7.33 4.05 14.48
CA ASN A 130 -6.17 4.77 14.98
C ASN A 130 -5.03 3.79 15.25
N ARG A 131 -3.91 3.93 14.52
CA ARG A 131 -2.75 3.02 14.60
C ARG A 131 -2.04 3.03 15.95
N VAL A 132 -2.12 4.12 16.71
CA VAL A 132 -1.55 4.18 18.07
C VAL A 132 -2.43 3.40 19.03
N ALA A 133 -3.75 3.67 19.03
CA ALA A 133 -4.70 2.97 19.88
C ALA A 133 -4.75 1.46 19.58
N PHE A 134 -4.78 1.08 18.30
CA PHE A 134 -4.72 -0.33 17.86
C PHE A 134 -3.46 -1.06 18.39
N ARG A 135 -2.31 -0.39 18.41
CA ARG A 135 -1.06 -0.96 18.93
C ARG A 135 -0.99 -1.01 20.46
N SER A 136 -1.79 -0.22 21.17
CA SER A 136 -1.91 -0.28 22.64
C SER A 136 -2.97 -1.27 23.14
N ARG A 137 -3.61 -2.05 22.27
CA ARG A 137 -4.71 -2.95 22.62
C ARG A 137 -4.29 -4.04 23.61
N ASN A 138 -5.09 -4.23 24.65
CA ASN A 138 -4.92 -5.29 25.66
C ASN A 138 -5.52 -6.66 25.20
N SER A 139 -6.02 -6.76 23.96
CA SER A 139 -6.62 -7.98 23.38
C SER A 139 -5.60 -8.86 22.67
N SER A 140 -5.91 -10.15 22.48
CA SER A 140 -5.01 -11.26 22.11
C SER A 140 -4.19 -11.18 20.81
N ILE A 141 -4.23 -10.10 20.04
CA ILE A 141 -3.22 -9.81 19.01
C ILE A 141 -2.01 -9.15 19.69
N ARG A 142 -1.39 -9.87 20.64
CA ARG A 142 -0.35 -9.36 21.53
C ARG A 142 1.07 -9.62 21.02
N ASP A 143 1.92 -8.61 21.22
CA ASP A 143 3.32 -8.69 21.66
C ASP A 143 4.21 -9.76 21.00
N GLY A 144 5.08 -9.29 20.09
CA GLY A 144 6.09 -10.10 19.40
C GLY A 144 5.77 -10.35 17.92
N GLN A 145 4.51 -10.23 17.52
CA GLN A 145 4.12 -10.24 16.10
C GLN A 145 4.34 -8.87 15.47
N VAL A 146 5.16 -8.80 14.42
CA VAL A 146 5.31 -7.60 13.58
C VAL A 146 4.09 -7.49 12.66
N LEU A 147 2.99 -6.96 13.21
CA LEU A 147 1.77 -6.71 12.44
C LEU A 147 2.02 -5.62 11.40
N PHE A 148 1.65 -5.88 10.15
CA PHE A 148 1.59 -4.85 9.12
C PHE A 148 0.29 -4.04 9.33
N VAL A 149 0.42 -2.83 9.87
CA VAL A 149 -0.72 -1.97 10.22
C VAL A 149 -0.63 -0.65 9.45
N VAL A 150 -1.70 -0.33 8.73
CA VAL A 150 -1.96 0.93 8.05
C VAL A 150 -3.24 1.58 8.60
N GLY A 151 -3.68 2.68 8.01
CA GLY A 151 -4.61 3.63 8.61
C GLY A 151 -3.99 5.03 8.62
N ASP A 152 -4.61 6.04 9.22
CA ASP A 152 -5.82 5.97 10.05
C ASP A 152 -7.07 6.17 9.17
N PHE A 153 -8.06 5.26 9.23
CA PHE A 153 -9.24 5.34 8.34
C PHE A 153 -10.28 6.37 8.81
N SER A 154 -11.13 6.84 7.89
CA SER A 154 -12.10 7.91 8.18
C SER A 154 -13.33 7.44 9.00
N GLY A 155 -13.66 8.17 10.07
CA GLY A 155 -14.85 7.90 10.89
C GLY A 155 -14.76 6.61 11.71
N ARG A 156 -15.92 6.00 12.02
CA ARG A 156 -16.04 4.76 12.81
C ARG A 156 -16.79 3.69 12.03
N LEU A 157 -16.49 2.42 12.27
CA LEU A 157 -17.25 1.31 11.71
C LEU A 157 -18.56 1.14 12.49
N ALA A 158 -19.67 0.90 11.79
CA ALA A 158 -20.94 0.59 12.42
C ALA A 158 -20.97 -0.88 12.85
N ALA A 159 -21.55 -1.13 14.03
CA ALA A 159 -21.51 -2.45 14.67
C ALA A 159 -22.29 -3.55 13.92
N ARG A 160 -23.17 -3.19 12.98
CA ARG A 160 -23.95 -4.10 12.12
C ARG A 160 -24.30 -3.44 10.79
N ASP A 161 -24.53 -4.27 9.78
CA ASP A 161 -25.16 -3.96 8.50
C ASP A 161 -24.46 -2.90 7.63
N GLU A 162 -23.28 -2.42 8.03
CA GLU A 162 -22.40 -1.65 7.17
C GLU A 162 -21.76 -2.56 6.14
N THR A 163 -21.98 -2.27 4.87
CA THR A 163 -21.25 -2.93 3.78
C THR A 163 -19.88 -2.24 3.64
N LEU A 164 -18.81 -3.02 3.58
CA LEU A 164 -17.47 -2.55 3.26
C LEU A 164 -17.06 -3.16 1.92
N LEU A 165 -16.55 -2.30 1.03
CA LEU A 165 -16.13 -2.67 -0.32
C LEU A 165 -14.62 -2.41 -0.46
N LEU A 166 -13.90 -3.41 -0.96
CA LEU A 166 -12.52 -3.26 -1.41
C LEU A 166 -12.50 -3.16 -2.94
N THR A 167 -11.85 -2.12 -3.46
CA THR A 167 -11.63 -1.92 -4.91
C THR A 167 -10.16 -1.78 -5.22
N ASP A 168 -9.75 -2.22 -6.40
CA ASP A 168 -8.42 -1.92 -6.91
C ASP A 168 -8.28 -0.45 -7.35
N ARG A 169 -7.06 -0.08 -7.76
CA ARG A 169 -6.73 1.25 -8.31
C ARG A 169 -7.44 1.58 -9.64
N GLN A 170 -8.07 0.60 -10.29
CA GLN A 170 -8.92 0.74 -11.47
C GLN A 170 -10.42 0.86 -11.08
N GLN A 171 -10.75 0.85 -9.78
CA GLN A 171 -12.11 0.81 -9.22
C GLN A 171 -12.89 -0.47 -9.53
N VAL A 172 -12.20 -1.57 -9.84
CA VAL A 172 -12.79 -2.90 -9.94
C VAL A 172 -13.02 -3.47 -8.53
N PRO A 173 -14.24 -3.93 -8.19
CA PRO A 173 -14.50 -4.63 -6.94
C PRO A 173 -13.64 -5.90 -6.80
N ILE A 174 -12.96 -6.03 -5.66
CA ILE A 174 -12.13 -7.21 -5.33
C ILE A 174 -12.86 -8.10 -4.31
N ASP A 175 -13.39 -7.51 -3.25
CA ASP A 175 -14.18 -8.21 -2.24
C ASP A 175 -15.19 -7.26 -1.57
N VAL A 176 -16.24 -7.83 -0.98
CA VAL A 176 -17.31 -7.10 -0.28
C VAL A 176 -17.80 -7.89 0.93
N VAL A 177 -17.88 -7.22 2.08
CA VAL A 177 -18.32 -7.83 3.34
C VAL A 177 -19.37 -6.95 4.01
N ARG A 178 -20.18 -7.52 4.91
CA ARG A 178 -21.05 -6.75 5.80
C ARG A 178 -20.56 -6.91 7.23
N THR A 179 -20.51 -5.81 7.99
CA THR A 179 -20.21 -5.87 9.41
C THR A 179 -21.31 -6.66 10.12
N THR A 180 -20.93 -7.75 10.76
CA THR A 180 -21.79 -8.52 11.64
C THR A 180 -21.55 -8.09 13.08
N GLN A 181 -22.55 -8.28 13.94
CA GLN A 181 -22.37 -8.04 15.37
C GLN A 181 -21.24 -8.94 15.90
N ALA A 182 -20.25 -8.35 16.57
CA ALA A 182 -19.29 -9.11 17.35
C ALA A 182 -20.01 -9.88 18.48
N GLY A 183 -20.15 -11.20 18.31
CA GLY A 183 -20.50 -12.13 19.38
C GLY A 183 -21.81 -12.90 19.24
N SER A 184 -21.74 -14.10 18.65
CA SER A 184 -22.43 -15.27 19.21
C SER A 184 -21.62 -16.56 19.03
N ARG A 185 -20.65 -16.75 19.94
CA ARG A 185 -19.77 -17.92 20.12
C ARG A 185 -18.66 -18.12 19.08
#